data_AF-Q0AE63-F1
#
_entry.id   AF-Q0AE63-F1
#
_cell.length_a   1.000
_cell.length_b   1.000
_cell.length_c   1.000
_cell.angle_alpha   90.00
_cell.angle_beta   90.00
_cell.angle_gamma   90.00
#
_symmetry.space_group_name_H-M   'P 1'
#
loop_
_entity.id
_entity.type
_entity.pdbx_description
1 polymer ?
#
loop_
_entity_poly.entity_id
_entity_poly.type
_entity_poly.pdbx_seq_one_letter_code
_entity_poly.pdbx_strand_id
1 'polypeptide(L)'
;MPNQIIIFLLDTVLGLFSLALLLRFYVQWSRIPYFHPVSRFLVTVTDFIVRPARRVIPSWRGLDLSTFVLAWLAQFIILISINLLADSGASVSIFAFILLAFIKLASMTLNILFITIIAQALLSWINPHSPLAPVLESFTGPVLEPLRRFIPPIANFDLSPLFALILLQVLMMVVENLQRQIVHAF
;
A
#
# COMPACT_ATOMS: atom_id res chain seq x y z
N MET A 1 -9.88 -20.50 -19.55
CA MET A 1 -10.99 -19.53 -19.42
C MET A 1 -11.55 -19.45 -17.99
N PRO A 2 -12.05 -20.53 -17.35
CA PRO A 2 -12.59 -20.42 -15.97
C PRO A 2 -11.53 -20.01 -14.94
N ASN A 3 -10.30 -20.52 -15.06
CA ASN A 3 -9.20 -20.18 -14.15
C ASN A 3 -8.86 -18.69 -14.17
N GLN A 4 -9.00 -18.01 -15.31
CA GLN A 4 -8.71 -16.56 -15.42
C GLN A 4 -9.72 -15.72 -14.65
N ILE A 5 -11.00 -16.10 -14.68
CA ILE A 5 -12.05 -15.42 -13.90
C ILE A 5 -11.78 -15.62 -12.40
N ILE A 6 -11.41 -16.83 -11.98
CA ILE A 6 -11.08 -17.12 -10.58
C ILE A 6 -9.85 -16.33 -10.13
N ILE A 7 -8.79 -16.29 -10.95
CA ILE A 7 -7.58 -15.51 -10.67
C ILE A 7 -7.92 -14.02 -10.52
N PHE A 8 -8.72 -13.45 -11.44
CA PHE A 8 -9.14 -12.06 -11.35
C PHE A 8 -9.95 -11.76 -10.07
N LEU A 9 -10.90 -12.62 -9.74
CA LEU A 9 -11.72 -12.46 -8.53
C LEU A 9 -10.87 -12.56 -7.25
N LEU A 10 -9.95 -13.53 -7.19
CA LEU A 10 -9.04 -13.68 -6.05
C LEU A 10 -8.11 -12.47 -5.91
N ASP A 11 -7.46 -12.05 -6.99
CA ASP A 11 -6.57 -10.89 -7.01
C ASP A 11 -7.32 -9.61 -6.61
N THR A 12 -8.52 -9.41 -7.14
CA THR A 12 -9.35 -8.24 -6.81
C THR A 12 -9.78 -8.25 -5.35
N VAL A 13 -10.39 -9.34 -4.88
CA VAL A 13 -10.97 -9.39 -3.53
C VAL A 13 -9.88 -9.36 -2.46
N LEU A 14 -8.87 -10.24 -2.58
CA LEU A 14 -7.79 -10.29 -1.60
C LEU A 14 -6.83 -9.09 -1.75
N GLY A 15 -6.66 -8.56 -2.96
CA GLY A 15 -5.89 -7.34 -3.20
C GLY A 15 -6.54 -6.12 -2.56
N LEU A 16 -7.85 -5.91 -2.74
CA LEU A 16 -8.59 -4.85 -2.05
C LEU A 16 -8.58 -5.06 -0.52
N PHE A 17 -8.64 -6.30 -0.05
CA PHE A 17 -8.55 -6.59 1.37
C PHE A 17 -7.16 -6.26 1.94
N SER A 18 -6.09 -6.64 1.24
CA SER A 18 -4.71 -6.27 1.55
C SER A 18 -4.53 -4.75 1.53
N LEU A 19 -5.17 -4.05 0.58
CA LEU A 19 -5.17 -2.59 0.49
C LEU A 19 -5.77 -1.98 1.76
N ALA A 20 -6.94 -2.47 2.17
CA ALA A 20 -7.63 -2.00 3.36
C ALA A 20 -6.80 -2.23 4.64
N LEU A 21 -6.13 -3.39 4.75
CA LEU A 21 -5.23 -3.67 5.87
C LEU A 21 -4.00 -2.76 5.89
N LEU A 22 -3.37 -2.54 4.74
CA LEU A 22 -2.24 -1.61 4.63
C LEU A 22 -2.67 -0.19 4.94
N LEU A 23 -3.77 0.30 4.37
CA LEU A 23 -4.31 1.62 4.69
C LEU A 23 -4.63 1.76 6.19
N ARG A 24 -5.19 0.72 6.83
CA ARG A 24 -5.40 0.72 8.29
C ARG A 24 -4.09 0.88 9.05
N PHE A 25 -3.03 0.17 8.63
CA PHE A 25 -1.69 0.32 9.19
C PHE A 25 -1.18 1.76 9.01
N TYR A 26 -1.31 2.33 7.82
CA TYR A 26 -0.91 3.72 7.52
C TYR A 26 -1.67 4.75 8.36
N VAL A 27 -2.99 4.63 8.46
CA VAL A 27 -3.83 5.53 9.27
C VAL A 27 -3.37 5.56 10.72
N GLN A 28 -3.03 4.40 11.28
CA GLN A 28 -2.52 4.30 12.64
C GLN A 28 -1.10 4.85 12.76
N TRP A 29 -0.24 4.60 11.76
CA TRP A 29 1.11 5.14 11.72
C TRP A 29 1.13 6.67 11.67
N SER A 30 0.27 7.27 10.83
CA SER A 30 0.07 8.73 10.73
C SER A 30 -0.74 9.31 11.89
N ARG A 31 -1.13 8.49 12.89
CA ARG A 31 -1.88 8.90 14.09
C ARG A 31 -3.18 9.64 13.80
N ILE A 32 -3.85 9.29 12.70
CA ILE A 32 -5.13 9.90 12.34
C ILE A 32 -6.19 9.47 13.37
N PRO A 33 -7.01 10.39 13.90
CA PRO A 33 -8.00 10.05 14.90
C PRO A 33 -9.02 9.02 14.40
N TYR A 34 -9.49 8.17 15.33
CA TYR A 34 -10.45 7.10 15.04
C TYR A 34 -11.81 7.61 14.52
N PHE A 35 -12.19 8.83 14.90
CA PHE A 35 -13.46 9.44 14.49
C PHE A 35 -13.49 9.87 13.02
N HIS A 36 -12.35 9.91 12.32
CA HIS A 36 -12.32 10.23 10.90
C HIS A 36 -13.04 9.12 10.08
N PRO A 37 -13.87 9.46 9.07
CA PRO A 37 -14.64 8.48 8.31
C PRO A 37 -13.79 7.36 7.69
N VAL A 38 -12.62 7.70 7.16
CA VAL A 38 -11.67 6.73 6.57
C VAL A 38 -11.18 5.72 7.61
N SER A 39 -10.80 6.19 8.81
CA SER A 39 -10.36 5.32 9.91
C SER A 39 -11.47 4.35 10.33
N ARG A 40 -12.69 4.85 10.49
CA ARG A 40 -13.86 4.04 10.87
C ARG A 40 -14.20 3.00 9.80
N PHE A 41 -14.14 3.38 8.52
CA PHE A 41 -14.39 2.46 7.41
C PHE A 41 -13.37 1.31 7.41
N LEU A 42 -12.07 1.64 7.44
CA LEU A 42 -11.00 0.65 7.39
C LEU A 42 -11.05 -0.29 8.58
N VAL A 43 -11.29 0.23 9.79
CA VAL A 43 -11.45 -0.63 10.97
C VAL A 43 -12.66 -1.53 10.82
N THR A 44 -13.84 -1.00 10.48
CA THR A 44 -15.07 -1.80 10.31
C THR A 44 -14.88 -2.97 9.33
N VAL A 45 -14.22 -2.72 8.19
CA VAL A 45 -14.01 -3.74 7.15
C VAL A 45 -12.97 -4.78 7.55
N THR A 46 -11.97 -4.43 8.36
CA THR A 46 -10.83 -5.32 8.64
C THR A 46 -10.84 -5.94 10.04
N ASP A 47 -11.66 -5.43 10.98
CA ASP A 47 -11.58 -5.79 12.40
C ASP A 47 -11.85 -7.27 12.66
N PHE A 48 -12.67 -7.90 11.83
CA PHE A 48 -13.04 -9.30 12.00
C PHE A 48 -11.84 -10.25 11.92
N ILE A 49 -10.82 -9.92 11.11
CA ILE A 49 -9.56 -10.70 11.03
C ILE A 49 -8.50 -10.13 11.98
N VAL A 50 -8.44 -8.80 12.11
CA VAL A 50 -7.40 -8.15 12.92
C VAL A 50 -7.56 -8.45 14.40
N ARG A 51 -8.79 -8.49 14.95
CA ARG A 51 -9.01 -8.76 16.38
C ARG A 51 -8.53 -10.16 16.81
N PRO A 52 -8.86 -11.25 16.10
CA PRO A 52 -8.28 -12.56 16.38
C PRO A 52 -6.76 -12.57 16.26
N ALA A 53 -6.21 -11.97 15.20
CA ALA A 53 -4.76 -11.96 14.96
C ALA A 53 -3.97 -11.22 16.06
N ARG A 54 -4.54 -10.13 16.60
CA ARG A 54 -3.97 -9.37 17.73
C ARG A 54 -3.81 -10.19 19.02
N ARG A 55 -4.48 -11.34 19.14
CA ARG A 55 -4.27 -12.23 20.29
C ARG A 55 -2.93 -12.96 20.22
N VAL A 56 -2.38 -13.13 19.03
CA VAL A 56 -1.11 -13.83 18.79
C VAL A 56 0.02 -12.83 18.53
N ILE A 57 -0.26 -11.77 17.78
CA ILE A 57 0.72 -10.76 17.38
C ILE A 57 0.49 -9.50 18.22
N PRO A 58 1.38 -9.15 19.15
CA PRO A 58 1.24 -7.95 19.96
C PRO A 58 1.46 -6.68 19.12
N SER A 59 0.80 -5.58 19.49
CA SER A 59 1.07 -4.26 18.93
C SER A 59 2.41 -3.71 19.46
N TRP A 60 3.23 -3.10 18.60
CA TRP A 60 4.51 -2.51 19.00
C TRP A 60 4.45 -0.98 18.89
N ARG A 61 4.66 -0.26 20.00
CA ARG A 61 4.69 1.22 20.05
C ARG A 61 3.47 1.92 19.44
N GLY A 62 2.28 1.33 19.60
CA GLY A 62 1.04 1.86 19.03
C GLY A 62 0.83 1.56 17.54
N LEU A 63 1.79 0.88 16.89
CA LEU A 63 1.61 0.31 15.56
C LEU A 63 1.02 -1.10 15.66
N ASP A 64 -0.01 -1.37 14.88
CA ASP A 64 -0.64 -2.66 14.82
C ASP A 64 0.12 -3.57 13.85
N LEU A 65 1.18 -4.21 14.33
CA LEU A 65 1.96 -5.17 13.53
C LEU A 65 1.08 -6.29 12.95
N SER A 66 -0.02 -6.62 13.64
CA SER A 66 -1.02 -7.57 13.17
C SER A 66 -1.59 -7.20 11.80
N THR A 67 -1.88 -5.92 11.54
CA THR A 67 -2.46 -5.51 10.25
C THR A 67 -1.46 -5.64 9.12
N PHE A 68 -0.19 -5.30 9.37
CA PHE A 68 0.88 -5.46 8.38
C PHE A 68 1.13 -6.94 8.06
N VAL A 69 1.22 -7.80 9.08
CA VAL A 69 1.40 -9.25 8.90
C VAL A 69 0.21 -9.86 8.16
N LEU A 70 -1.02 -9.47 8.48
CA LEU A 70 -2.20 -9.94 7.77
C LEU A 70 -2.23 -9.48 6.31
N ALA A 71 -1.81 -8.25 6.02
CA ALA A 71 -1.69 -7.77 4.63
C ALA A 71 -0.66 -8.61 3.87
N TRP A 72 0.47 -8.91 4.50
CA TRP A 72 1.52 -9.75 3.91
C TRP A 72 1.02 -11.16 3.65
N LEU A 73 0.32 -11.77 4.61
CA LEU A 73 -0.29 -13.09 4.45
C LEU A 73 -1.33 -13.12 3.34
N ALA A 74 -2.14 -12.07 3.19
CA ALA A 74 -3.08 -11.95 2.07
C ALA A 74 -2.34 -11.96 0.73
N GLN A 75 -1.25 -11.20 0.57
CA GLN A 75 -0.42 -11.22 -0.63
C GLN A 75 0.20 -12.60 -0.89
N PHE A 76 0.69 -13.27 0.15
CA PHE A 76 1.24 -14.62 0.04
C PHE A 76 0.19 -15.63 -0.45
N ILE A 77 -1.03 -15.59 0.09
CA ILE A 77 -2.14 -16.44 -0.34
C ILE A 77 -2.52 -16.17 -1.80
N ILE A 78 -2.56 -14.90 -2.22
CA ILE A 78 -2.83 -14.53 -3.62
C ILE A 78 -1.79 -15.17 -4.55
N LEU A 79 -0.51 -14.99 -4.24
CA LEU A 79 0.59 -15.47 -5.10
C LEU A 79 0.57 -16.98 -5.28
N ILE A 80 0.38 -17.73 -4.18
CA ILE A 80 0.23 -19.19 -4.25
C ILE A 80 -1.00 -19.57 -5.06
N SER A 81 -2.15 -18.94 -4.78
CA SER A 81 -3.39 -19.26 -5.47
C SER A 81 -3.28 -19.03 -6.99
N ILE A 82 -2.62 -17.95 -7.40
CA ILE A 82 -2.36 -17.66 -8.82
C ILE A 82 -1.44 -18.71 -9.42
N ASN A 83 -0.35 -19.10 -8.75
CA ASN A 83 0.57 -20.11 -9.27
C ASN A 83 -0.11 -21.48 -9.45
N LEU A 84 -0.97 -21.89 -8.50
CA LEU A 84 -1.71 -23.15 -8.58
C LEU A 84 -2.76 -23.16 -9.69
N LEU A 85 -3.35 -22.01 -10.02
CA LEU A 85 -4.38 -21.86 -11.04
C LEU A 85 -3.81 -21.50 -12.42
N ALA A 86 -2.55 -21.06 -12.48
CA ALA A 86 -1.85 -20.77 -13.71
C ALA A 86 -1.33 -22.09 -14.31
N ASP A 87 -1.79 -22.42 -15.51
CA ASP A 87 -1.39 -23.63 -16.26
C ASP A 87 0.07 -23.57 -16.78
N SER A 88 0.92 -22.72 -16.20
CA SER A 88 2.27 -22.42 -16.68
C SER A 88 3.33 -23.46 -16.30
N GLY A 89 3.01 -24.41 -15.41
CA GLY A 89 3.94 -25.47 -14.99
C GLY A 89 5.23 -24.98 -14.31
N ALA A 90 5.34 -23.67 -14.03
CA ALA A 90 6.50 -23.06 -13.41
C ALA A 90 6.49 -23.34 -11.90
N SER A 91 7.42 -24.20 -11.45
CA SER A 91 7.64 -24.50 -10.05
C SER A 91 8.47 -23.39 -9.39
N VAL A 92 7.79 -22.36 -8.90
CA VAL A 92 8.41 -21.29 -8.12
C VAL A 92 8.55 -21.76 -6.66
N SER A 93 9.71 -21.55 -6.06
CA SER A 93 9.98 -21.94 -4.66
C SER A 93 9.07 -21.22 -3.65
N ILE A 94 8.71 -21.91 -2.55
CA ILE A 94 7.95 -21.32 -1.42
C ILE A 94 8.68 -20.09 -0.85
N PHE A 95 10.01 -20.13 -0.80
CA PHE A 95 10.82 -19.01 -0.36
C PHE A 95 10.64 -17.78 -1.25
N ALA A 96 10.49 -17.99 -2.56
CA ALA A 96 10.23 -16.90 -3.50
C ALA A 96 8.86 -16.25 -3.22
N PHE A 97 7.83 -17.03 -2.90
CA PHE A 97 6.52 -16.47 -2.55
C PHE A 97 6.56 -15.59 -1.30
N ILE A 98 7.33 -15.99 -0.28
CA ILE A 98 7.53 -15.19 0.95
C ILE A 98 8.14 -13.82 0.59
N LEU A 99 9.20 -13.81 -0.21
CA LEU A 99 9.90 -12.60 -0.62
C LEU A 99 9.04 -11.73 -1.55
N LEU A 100 8.37 -12.36 -2.52
CA LEU A 100 7.47 -11.69 -3.46
C LEU A 100 6.29 -11.04 -2.74
N ALA A 101 5.76 -11.65 -1.68
CA ALA A 101 4.69 -11.04 -0.88
C ALA A 101 5.14 -9.74 -0.20
N PHE A 102 6.39 -9.67 0.29
CA PHE A 102 6.95 -8.41 0.81
C PHE A 102 7.11 -7.37 -0.29
N ILE A 103 7.59 -7.78 -1.46
CA ILE A 103 7.74 -6.89 -2.62
C ILE A 103 6.38 -6.37 -3.10
N LYS A 104 5.35 -7.21 -3.13
CA LYS A 104 3.98 -6.77 -3.45
C LYS A 104 3.45 -5.75 -2.46
N LEU A 105 3.69 -5.92 -1.15
CA LEU A 105 3.34 -4.89 -0.17
C LEU A 105 4.13 -3.59 -0.38
N ALA A 106 5.41 -3.67 -0.76
CA ALA A 106 6.20 -2.50 -1.09
C ALA A 106 5.65 -1.78 -2.34
N SER A 107 5.35 -2.51 -3.41
CA SER A 107 4.67 -1.95 -4.60
C SER A 107 3.34 -1.29 -4.23
N MET A 108 2.54 -1.95 -3.39
CA MET A 108 1.25 -1.43 -2.93
C MET A 108 1.41 -0.15 -2.11
N THR A 109 2.41 -0.09 -1.24
CA THR A 109 2.80 1.12 -0.51
C THR A 109 3.16 2.27 -1.46
N LEU A 110 4.02 2.01 -2.46
CA LEU A 110 4.41 3.03 -3.44
C LEU A 110 3.19 3.53 -4.24
N ASN A 111 2.29 2.62 -4.63
CA ASN A 111 1.03 2.99 -5.29
C ASN A 111 0.13 3.87 -4.41
N ILE A 112 -0.01 3.55 -3.13
CA ILE A 112 -0.76 4.38 -2.17
C ILE A 112 -0.15 5.78 -2.08
N LEU A 113 1.19 5.87 -1.94
CA LEU A 113 1.89 7.16 -1.90
C LEU A 113 1.71 7.94 -3.21
N PHE A 114 1.83 7.28 -4.36
CA PHE A 114 1.65 7.90 -5.66
C PHE A 114 0.25 8.53 -5.81
N ILE A 115 -0.80 7.76 -5.52
CA ILE A 115 -2.19 8.23 -5.61
C ILE A 115 -2.48 9.33 -4.57
N THR A 116 -1.98 9.19 -3.34
CA THR A 116 -2.22 10.19 -2.29
C THR A 116 -1.50 11.51 -2.55
N ILE A 117 -0.29 11.48 -3.13
CA ILE A 117 0.43 12.69 -3.57
C ILE A 117 -0.33 13.38 -4.70
N ILE A 118 -0.83 12.63 -5.69
CA ILE A 118 -1.69 13.21 -6.75
C ILE A 118 -2.92 13.86 -6.13
N ALA A 119 -3.64 13.13 -5.27
CA ALA A 119 -4.85 13.65 -4.63
C ALA A 119 -4.57 14.92 -3.82
N GLN A 120 -3.45 14.96 -3.10
CA GLN A 120 -3.05 16.13 -2.32
C GLN A 120 -2.67 17.32 -3.21
N ALA A 121 -1.90 17.09 -4.28
CA ALA A 121 -1.54 18.13 -5.24
C ALA A 121 -2.79 18.76 -5.86
N LEU A 122 -3.73 17.93 -6.30
CA LEU A 122 -5.03 18.38 -6.83
C LEU A 122 -5.83 19.17 -5.79
N LEU A 123 -5.93 18.69 -4.54
CA LEU A 123 -6.60 19.44 -3.48
C LEU A 123 -5.89 20.76 -3.16
N SER A 124 -4.56 20.80 -3.18
CA SER A 124 -3.78 22.01 -2.89
C SER A 124 -3.99 23.12 -3.92
N TRP A 125 -4.30 22.77 -5.16
CA TRP A 125 -4.57 23.76 -6.22
C TRP A 125 -6.03 24.16 -6.29
N ILE A 126 -6.94 23.21 -6.05
CA ILE A 126 -8.38 23.41 -6.29
C ILE A 126 -9.11 23.82 -5.00
N ASN A 127 -8.84 23.13 -3.88
CA ASN A 127 -9.51 23.36 -2.60
C ASN A 127 -8.61 23.03 -1.38
N PRO A 128 -7.72 23.96 -0.99
CA PRO A 128 -6.79 23.75 0.13
C PRO A 128 -7.47 23.50 1.48
N HIS A 129 -8.71 23.97 1.65
CA HIS A 129 -9.45 23.92 2.92
C HIS A 129 -10.30 22.65 3.06
N SER A 130 -10.10 21.65 2.19
CA SER A 130 -10.81 20.38 2.26
C SER A 130 -10.52 19.63 3.57
N PRO A 131 -11.52 19.01 4.21
CA PRO A 131 -11.30 18.19 5.41
C PRO A 131 -10.39 16.99 5.19
N LEU A 132 -10.16 16.59 3.92
CA LEU A 132 -9.23 15.53 3.55
C LEU A 132 -7.78 16.00 3.45
N ALA A 133 -7.52 17.31 3.33
CA ALA A 133 -6.18 17.84 3.15
C ALA A 133 -5.22 17.45 4.29
N PRO A 134 -5.60 17.54 5.60
CA PRO A 134 -4.71 17.12 6.69
C PRO A 134 -4.43 15.62 6.70
N VAL A 135 -5.39 14.80 6.26
CA VAL A 135 -5.21 13.34 6.16
C VAL A 135 -4.20 13.01 5.07
N LEU A 136 -4.35 13.61 3.89
CA LEU A 136 -3.40 13.41 2.80
C LEU A 136 -2.02 13.96 3.16
N GLU A 137 -1.93 15.11 3.82
CA GLU A 137 -0.67 15.66 4.31
C GLU A 137 0.01 14.71 5.32
N SER A 138 -0.74 14.06 6.20
CA SER A 138 -0.18 13.08 7.14
C SER A 138 0.39 11.81 6.47
N PHE A 139 -0.07 11.47 5.26
CA PHE A 139 0.46 10.34 4.47
C PHE A 139 1.65 10.73 3.61
N THR A 140 1.57 11.92 3.02
CA THR A 140 2.52 12.41 2.01
C THR A 140 3.66 13.20 2.63
N GLY A 141 3.47 13.78 3.82
CA GLY A 141 4.43 14.61 4.54
C GLY A 141 5.82 13.98 4.68
N PRO A 142 5.95 12.71 5.08
CA PRO A 142 7.26 12.04 5.15
C PRO A 142 8.04 12.02 3.82
N VAL A 143 7.35 12.09 2.68
CA VAL A 143 7.95 12.11 1.34
C VAL A 143 8.10 13.54 0.81
N LEU A 144 7.10 14.40 1.02
CA LEU A 144 7.05 15.75 0.47
C LEU A 144 7.80 16.78 1.31
N GLU A 145 7.80 16.68 2.65
CA GLU A 145 8.49 17.65 3.51
C GLU A 145 9.99 17.76 3.22
N PRO A 146 10.74 16.65 3.03
CA PRO A 146 12.14 16.75 2.62
C PRO A 146 12.29 17.46 1.28
N LEU A 147 11.41 17.21 0.31
CA LEU A 147 11.46 17.83 -1.01
C LEU A 147 11.12 19.31 -0.97
N ARG A 148 10.12 19.72 -0.18
CA ARG A 148 9.75 21.12 0.05
C ARG A 148 10.87 21.95 0.66
N ARG A 149 11.81 21.32 1.39
CA ARG A 149 13.00 22.01 1.91
C ARG A 149 14.01 22.37 0.81
N PHE A 150 14.04 21.62 -0.30
CA PHE A 150 14.95 21.86 -1.42
C PHE A 150 14.29 22.61 -2.58
N ILE A 151 12.98 22.49 -2.74
CA ILE A 151 12.22 23.04 -3.86
C ILE A 151 11.27 24.12 -3.33
N PRO A 152 11.63 25.41 -3.45
CA PRO A 152 10.74 26.49 -3.04
C PRO A 152 9.49 26.54 -3.94
N PRO A 153 8.33 26.94 -3.40
CA PRO A 153 7.12 27.09 -4.20
C PRO A 153 7.30 28.19 -5.26
N ILE A 154 6.83 27.94 -6.48
CA ILE A 154 6.89 28.90 -7.59
C ILE A 154 5.49 29.46 -7.80
N ALA A 155 5.33 30.79 -7.71
CA ALA A 155 4.04 31.46 -7.89
C ALA A 155 2.90 30.90 -6.99
N ASN A 156 3.24 30.54 -5.75
CA ASN A 156 2.34 29.88 -4.78
C ASN A 156 1.86 28.47 -5.19
N PHE A 157 2.44 27.88 -6.24
CA PHE A 157 2.27 26.47 -6.60
C PHE A 157 3.38 25.63 -6.00
N ASP A 158 2.98 24.59 -5.27
CA ASP A 158 3.90 23.56 -4.76
C ASP A 158 4.25 22.59 -5.90
N LEU A 159 5.50 22.63 -6.38
CA LEU A 159 6.02 21.71 -7.39
C LEU A 159 6.65 20.45 -6.78
N SER A 160 6.81 20.39 -5.46
CA SER A 160 7.37 19.20 -4.79
C SER A 160 6.60 17.90 -5.10
N PRO A 161 5.26 17.88 -5.29
CA PRO A 161 4.55 16.68 -5.71
C PRO A 161 5.03 16.12 -7.04
N LEU A 162 5.36 16.97 -8.03
CA LEU A 162 5.81 16.51 -9.35
C LEU A 162 7.13 15.76 -9.25
N PHE A 163 8.10 16.31 -8.52
CA PHE A 163 9.39 15.65 -8.28
C PHE A 163 9.22 14.37 -7.46
N ALA A 164 8.34 14.37 -6.46
CA ALA A 164 8.03 13.18 -5.68
C ALA A 164 7.45 12.06 -6.54
N LEU A 165 6.53 12.38 -7.46
CA LEU A 165 5.93 11.41 -8.38
C LEU A 165 6.97 10.83 -9.34
N ILE A 166 7.90 11.64 -9.84
CA ILE A 166 9.00 11.15 -10.69
C ILE A 166 9.89 10.17 -9.90
N LEU A 167 10.27 10.51 -8.66
CA LEU A 167 11.07 9.64 -7.80
C LEU A 167 10.33 8.34 -7.47
N LEU A 168 9.04 8.41 -7.13
CA LEU A 168 8.21 7.24 -6.89
C LEU A 168 8.10 6.36 -8.12
N GLN A 169 7.95 6.94 -9.32
CA GLN A 169 7.91 6.18 -10.58
C GLN A 169 9.21 5.38 -10.78
N VAL A 170 10.37 5.99 -10.53
CA VAL A 170 11.66 5.29 -10.59
C VAL A 170 11.72 4.17 -9.56
N LEU A 171 11.29 4.40 -8.32
CA LEU A 171 11.26 3.36 -7.30
C LEU A 171 10.34 2.20 -7.69
N MET A 172 9.18 2.49 -8.29
CA MET A 172 8.26 1.47 -8.77
C MET A 172 8.90 0.61 -9.87
N MET A 173 9.62 1.22 -10.82
CA MET A 173 10.38 0.48 -11.84
C MET A 173 11.42 -0.45 -11.22
N VAL A 174 12.13 0.02 -10.18
CA VAL A 174 13.11 -0.81 -9.45
C VAL A 174 12.43 -1.99 -8.77
N VAL A 175 11.31 -1.77 -8.09
CA VAL A 175 10.56 -2.82 -7.40
C VAL A 175 10.00 -3.85 -8.38
N GLU A 176 9.47 -3.43 -9.52
CA GLU A 176 9.00 -4.32 -10.59
C GLU A 176 10.15 -5.15 -11.17
N ASN A 177 11.32 -4.54 -11.34
CA ASN A 177 12.50 -5.25 -11.79
C ASN A 177 12.95 -6.31 -10.78
N LEU A 178 12.99 -5.98 -9.48
CA LEU A 178 13.28 -6.93 -8.41
C LEU A 178 12.28 -8.09 -8.39
N GLN A 179 10.99 -7.79 -8.57
CA GLN A 179 9.94 -8.82 -8.64
C GLN A 179 10.22 -9.82 -9.78
N ARG A 180 10.56 -9.32 -10.98
CA ARG A 180 10.89 -10.19 -12.13
C ARG A 180 12.14 -11.02 -11.86
N GLN A 181 13.18 -10.43 -11.28
CA GLN A 181 14.42 -11.15 -10.96
C GLN A 181 14.18 -12.31 -10.01
N ILE A 182 13.34 -12.14 -8.99
CA ILE A 182 13.05 -13.21 -8.02
C ILE A 182 12.27 -14.36 -8.66
N VAL A 183 11.32 -14.07 -9.54
CA VAL A 183 10.57 -15.10 -10.28
C VAL A 183 11.47 -15.89 -11.24
N HIS A 184 12.53 -15.27 -11.76
CA HIS A 184 13.49 -15.96 -12.63
C HIS A 184 14.59 -16.71 -11.84
N ALA A 185 14.91 -16.27 -10.63
CA ALA A 185 15.98 -16.85 -9.81
C ALA A 185 15.54 -18.07 -8.99
N PHE A 186 14.24 -18.23 -8.71
CA PHE A 186 13.67 -19.24 -7.81
C PHE A 186 12.35 -19.80 -8.34
#